data_AF-A0ABD6QJ50-F1
#
_entry.id   AF-A0ABD6QJ50-F1
#
_cell.length_a   1.000
_cell.length_b   1.000
_cell.length_c   1.000
_cell.angle_alpha   90.00
_cell.angle_beta   90.00
_cell.angle_gamma   90.00
#
_symmetry.space_group_name_H-M   'P 1'
#
loop_
_entity.id
_entity.type
_entity.pdbx_description
1 polymer ?
#
loop_
_entity_poly.entity_id
_entity_poly.type
_entity_poly.pdbx_seq_one_letter_code
_entity_poly.pdbx_strand_id
1 'polypeptide(L)'
;MVHEHHQWLADVNDWIVETYRREQEKSRQPSNIQEIGHSNESLWDEVLTEWLPAQYEVRKNKYLLLETSDGPVMTKEHDLVVFHPHYPMALRKKHQVLAAGVAAVFSVKRTVKRAHVLEAYEDAAVLRRGMKIRDTTPRECLAPPVFFGLLGESSQWSQADGGKKKIKKLVDEQDHQVEKPREGLDVLCIADLGHWVRSTSIVRAETWRNMQMPLSLATNLPQQLVDLFTGGDAVFSGLRHRYDDPQPLSPLTHLIGTLWWKLAINDPTVRPLADGFRFTDTYPSGGELAFKNWKLSDLTTQHTVNSVGRGFIPNSDWQYLF
;
A
#
# COMPACT_ATOMS: atom_id res chain seq x y z
N MET A 1 12.05 -19.98 -6.22
CA MET A 1 12.67 -20.25 -7.54
C MET A 1 12.85 -18.90 -8.21
N VAL A 2 13.98 -18.61 -8.86
CA VAL A 2 14.12 -17.33 -9.59
C VAL A 2 13.52 -17.54 -10.98
N HIS A 3 12.49 -16.74 -11.31
CA HIS A 3 11.83 -16.77 -12.61
C HIS A 3 12.42 -15.68 -13.51
N GLU A 4 12.36 -15.86 -14.83
CA GLU A 4 12.95 -14.93 -15.80
C GLU A 4 12.37 -13.52 -15.69
N HIS A 5 11.06 -13.39 -15.44
CA HIS A 5 10.42 -12.09 -15.27
C HIS A 5 10.88 -11.32 -14.02
N HIS A 6 11.50 -12.00 -13.04
CA HIS A 6 12.15 -11.33 -11.93
C HIS A 6 13.36 -10.53 -12.41
N GLN A 7 14.10 -11.05 -13.40
CA GLN A 7 15.23 -10.33 -13.98
C GLN A 7 14.73 -9.14 -14.78
N TRP A 8 13.67 -9.28 -15.59
CA TRP A 8 13.10 -8.16 -16.34
C TRP A 8 12.72 -6.99 -15.43
N LEU A 9 12.09 -7.28 -14.28
CA LEU A 9 11.71 -6.26 -13.29
C LEU A 9 12.91 -5.76 -12.47
N ALA A 10 13.95 -6.57 -12.28
CA ALA A 10 15.20 -6.13 -11.69
C ALA A 10 15.94 -5.15 -12.62
N ASP A 11 15.98 -5.42 -13.92
CA ASP A 11 16.60 -4.55 -14.92
C ASP A 11 15.91 -3.18 -14.98
N VAL A 12 14.58 -3.14 -14.90
CA VAL A 12 13.83 -1.87 -14.81
C VAL A 12 14.10 -1.16 -13.48
N ASN A 13 14.21 -1.88 -12.37
CA ASN A 13 14.59 -1.28 -11.07
C ASN A 13 15.98 -0.63 -11.15
N ASP A 14 16.95 -1.33 -11.74
CA ASP A 14 18.31 -0.84 -11.89
C ASP A 14 18.36 0.38 -12.80
N TRP A 15 17.55 0.41 -13.86
CA TRP A 15 17.39 1.58 -14.72
C TRP A 15 16.86 2.80 -13.95
N ILE A 16 15.86 2.66 -13.06
CA ILE A 16 15.37 3.75 -12.20
C ILE A 16 16.52 4.27 -11.32
N VAL A 17 17.20 3.35 -10.63
CA VAL A 17 18.25 3.71 -9.66
C VAL A 17 19.44 4.38 -10.35
N GLU A 18 19.88 3.86 -11.49
CA GLU A 18 21.01 4.43 -12.24
C GLU A 18 20.65 5.76 -12.89
N THR A 19 19.43 5.90 -13.41
CA THR A 19 18.94 7.18 -13.93
C THR A 19 18.92 8.25 -12.83
N TYR A 20 18.40 7.91 -11.64
CA TYR A 20 18.44 8.80 -10.49
C TYR A 20 19.87 9.22 -10.14
N ARG A 21 20.81 8.28 -10.03
CA ARG A 21 22.21 8.58 -9.71
C ARG A 21 22.83 9.54 -10.72
N ARG A 22 22.71 9.22 -12.01
CA ARG A 22 23.22 10.06 -13.11
C ARG A 22 22.63 11.47 -13.07
N GLU A 23 21.33 11.59 -12.83
CA GLU A 23 20.67 12.90 -12.73
C GLU A 23 21.04 13.65 -11.44
N GLN A 24 21.21 12.95 -10.32
CA GLN A 24 21.65 13.53 -9.05
C GLN A 24 23.08 14.08 -9.14
N GLU A 25 23.95 13.46 -9.93
CA GLU A 25 25.27 13.99 -10.26
C GLU A 25 25.16 15.26 -11.10
N LYS A 26 24.32 15.25 -12.14
CA LYS A 26 24.05 16.43 -12.97
C LYS A 26 23.41 17.58 -12.19
N SER A 27 22.59 17.28 -11.17
CA SER A 27 21.91 18.29 -10.35
C SER A 27 22.85 19.05 -9.42
N ARG A 28 24.10 18.60 -9.25
CA ARG A 28 25.14 19.36 -8.55
C ARG A 28 25.62 20.56 -9.36
N GLN A 29 25.20 20.68 -10.62
CA GLN A 29 25.43 21.84 -11.48
C GLN A 29 24.21 22.79 -11.45
N PRO A 30 24.36 24.05 -11.01
CA PRO A 30 23.24 24.99 -10.80
C PRO A 30 22.39 25.30 -12.04
N SER A 31 22.91 25.08 -13.24
CA SER A 31 22.22 25.38 -14.51
C SER A 31 21.05 24.45 -14.84
N ASN A 32 20.89 23.32 -14.15
CA ASN A 32 20.01 22.23 -14.58
C ASN A 32 18.78 22.02 -13.67
N ILE A 33 18.54 22.89 -12.68
CA ILE A 33 17.57 22.66 -11.59
C ILE A 33 16.11 22.51 -12.09
N GLN A 34 15.71 23.25 -13.12
CA GLN A 34 14.33 23.26 -13.63
C GLN A 34 13.97 22.05 -14.52
N GLU A 35 14.92 21.50 -15.28
CA GLU A 35 14.70 20.29 -16.11
C GLU A 35 14.49 19.02 -15.26
N ILE A 36 14.94 19.04 -14.00
CA ILE A 36 15.06 17.84 -13.15
C ILE A 36 13.76 17.52 -12.39
N GLY A 37 12.93 18.52 -12.08
CA GLY A 37 11.65 18.29 -11.38
C GLY A 37 10.65 17.49 -12.23
N HIS A 38 10.58 17.78 -13.53
CA HIS A 38 9.70 17.08 -14.46
C HIS A 38 10.20 15.68 -14.86
N SER A 39 11.52 15.41 -14.71
CA SER A 39 12.12 14.12 -15.08
C SER A 39 11.70 12.97 -14.16
N ASN A 40 11.58 13.21 -12.85
CA ASN A 40 11.27 12.17 -11.84
C ASN A 40 9.84 11.62 -11.90
N GLU A 41 8.85 12.49 -12.13
CA GLU A 41 7.47 12.03 -12.39
C GLU A 41 7.41 11.16 -13.65
N SER A 42 8.31 11.39 -14.60
CA SER A 42 8.34 10.68 -15.88
C SER A 42 8.71 9.21 -15.72
N LEU A 43 9.66 8.85 -14.85
CA LEU A 43 10.10 7.44 -14.73
C LEU A 43 9.00 6.55 -14.17
N TRP A 44 8.34 6.98 -13.09
CA TRP A 44 7.25 6.20 -12.49
C TRP A 44 6.00 6.19 -13.37
N ASP A 45 5.72 7.28 -14.11
CA ASP A 45 4.65 7.31 -15.12
C ASP A 45 4.89 6.28 -16.23
N GLU A 46 6.12 6.20 -16.75
CA GLU A 46 6.54 5.22 -17.76
C GLU A 46 6.39 3.79 -17.23
N VAL A 47 6.98 3.50 -16.07
CA VAL A 47 6.90 2.17 -15.44
C VAL A 47 5.45 1.73 -15.21
N LEU A 48 4.62 2.59 -14.61
CA LEU A 48 3.23 2.22 -14.35
C LEU A 48 2.42 2.07 -15.65
N THR A 49 2.68 2.89 -16.67
CA THR A 49 2.00 2.80 -17.96
C THR A 49 2.35 1.51 -18.71
N GLU A 50 3.59 1.05 -18.63
CA GLU A 50 4.06 -0.14 -19.35
C GLU A 50 3.72 -1.46 -18.62
N TRP A 51 3.67 -1.44 -17.29
CA TRP A 51 3.56 -2.68 -16.49
C TRP A 51 2.18 -2.91 -15.86
N LEU A 52 1.29 -1.92 -15.85
CA LEU A 52 -0.11 -2.13 -15.48
C LEU A 52 -0.93 -2.61 -16.69
N PRO A 53 -2.10 -3.26 -16.48
CA PRO A 53 -2.94 -3.65 -17.59
C PRO A 53 -3.35 -2.42 -18.42
N ALA A 54 -3.23 -2.50 -19.75
CA ALA A 54 -3.39 -1.35 -20.65
C ALA A 54 -4.72 -0.58 -20.50
N GLN A 55 -5.78 -1.25 -20.02
CA GLN A 55 -7.06 -0.60 -19.74
C GLN A 55 -7.04 0.34 -18.50
N TYR A 56 -6.03 0.23 -17.63
CA TYR A 56 -5.80 1.11 -16.47
C TYR A 56 -4.93 2.29 -16.86
N GLU A 57 -5.57 3.34 -17.37
CA GLU A 57 -4.87 4.55 -17.81
C GLU A 57 -4.24 5.29 -16.63
N VAL A 58 -2.93 5.55 -16.73
CA VAL A 58 -2.18 6.40 -15.80
C VAL A 58 -2.21 7.85 -16.29
N ARG A 59 -2.49 8.78 -15.37
CA ARG A 59 -2.45 10.23 -15.64
C ARG A 59 -1.81 10.98 -14.49
N LYS A 60 -1.15 12.08 -14.86
CA LYS A 60 -0.48 12.99 -13.93
C LYS A 60 -1.40 14.11 -13.44
N ASN A 61 -1.03 14.67 -12.29
CA ASN A 61 -1.48 15.98 -11.80
C ASN A 61 -3.00 16.10 -11.73
N LYS A 62 -3.61 15.24 -10.90
CA LYS A 62 -5.07 15.16 -10.74
C LYS A 62 -5.49 15.49 -9.31
N TYR A 63 -6.60 16.21 -9.20
CA TYR A 63 -7.36 16.39 -7.97
C TYR A 63 -8.51 15.40 -7.94
N LEU A 64 -8.77 14.76 -6.80
CA LEU A 64 -9.87 13.82 -6.66
C LEU A 64 -11.04 14.48 -5.94
N LEU A 65 -12.20 14.51 -6.61
CA LEU A 65 -13.47 14.93 -6.04
C LEU A 65 -13.97 13.83 -5.10
N LEU A 66 -14.20 14.22 -3.85
CA LEU A 66 -14.60 13.34 -2.77
C LEU A 66 -16.13 13.22 -2.71
N GLU A 67 -16.60 12.17 -2.03
CA GLU A 67 -18.02 11.79 -1.99
C GLU A 67 -18.74 12.29 -0.72
N THR A 68 -17.98 12.86 0.23
CA THR A 68 -18.48 13.39 1.50
C THR A 68 -18.90 14.85 1.38
N SER A 69 -19.90 15.25 2.17
CA SER A 69 -20.25 16.66 2.42
C SER A 69 -19.51 17.24 3.63
N ASP A 70 -18.99 16.37 4.51
CA ASP A 70 -18.28 16.74 5.73
C ASP A 70 -16.77 16.57 5.48
N GLY A 71 -16.02 17.67 5.51
CA GLY A 71 -14.60 17.70 5.22
C GLY A 71 -14.27 18.34 3.87
N PRO A 72 -13.06 18.12 3.31
CA PRO A 72 -12.67 18.71 2.04
C PRO A 72 -13.49 18.12 0.90
N VAL A 73 -13.90 18.97 -0.05
CA VAL A 73 -14.64 18.54 -1.27
C VAL A 73 -13.74 17.84 -2.28
N MET A 74 -12.42 18.05 -2.18
CA MET A 74 -11.42 17.43 -3.04
C MET A 74 -10.10 17.23 -2.30
N THR A 75 -9.31 16.28 -2.76
CA THR A 75 -7.92 16.12 -2.33
C THR A 75 -7.05 17.27 -2.82
N LYS A 76 -5.78 17.33 -2.37
CA LYS A 76 -4.75 18.06 -3.09
C LYS A 76 -4.40 17.38 -4.41
N GLU A 77 -3.53 18.00 -5.19
CA GLU A 77 -3.05 17.40 -6.44
C GLU A 77 -2.19 16.15 -6.15
N HIS A 78 -2.38 15.12 -6.96
CA HIS A 78 -1.60 13.89 -6.89
C HIS A 78 -0.78 13.69 -8.16
N ASP A 79 0.45 13.21 -7.95
CA ASP A 79 1.48 13.08 -8.97
C ASP A 79 1.06 12.05 -10.03
N LEU A 80 0.55 10.87 -9.62
CA LEU A 80 0.03 9.84 -10.52
C LEU A 80 -1.33 9.31 -10.04
N VAL A 81 -2.26 9.16 -10.98
CA VAL A 81 -3.60 8.60 -10.78
C VAL A 81 -3.85 7.52 -11.82
N VAL A 82 -4.23 6.34 -11.35
CA VAL A 82 -4.57 5.17 -12.16
C VAL A 82 -6.09 5.04 -12.21
N PHE A 83 -6.69 5.13 -13.39
CA PHE A 83 -8.14 5.01 -13.53
C PHE A 83 -8.60 3.56 -13.66
N HIS A 84 -9.82 3.29 -13.18
CA HIS A 84 -10.50 2.06 -13.56
C HIS A 84 -10.77 2.00 -15.07
N PRO A 85 -10.79 0.80 -15.67
CA PRO A 85 -11.06 0.60 -17.10
C PRO A 85 -12.35 1.26 -17.59
N HIS A 86 -13.38 1.24 -16.74
CA HIS A 86 -14.72 1.77 -17.03
C HIS A 86 -14.86 3.28 -16.79
N TYR A 87 -13.80 3.97 -16.35
CA TYR A 87 -13.89 5.40 -16.08
C TYR A 87 -14.04 6.20 -17.40
N PRO A 88 -15.03 7.12 -17.54
CA PRO A 88 -15.30 7.77 -18.81
C PRO A 88 -14.11 8.56 -19.37
N MET A 89 -13.77 8.34 -20.65
CA MET A 89 -12.64 9.01 -21.32
C MET A 89 -12.73 10.54 -21.26
N ALA A 90 -13.93 11.11 -21.35
CA ALA A 90 -14.13 12.55 -21.26
C ALA A 90 -13.75 13.11 -19.88
N LEU A 91 -13.93 12.32 -18.82
CA LEU A 91 -13.58 12.71 -17.46
C LEU A 91 -12.08 12.54 -17.18
N ARG A 92 -11.41 11.53 -17.76
CA ARG A 92 -9.95 11.34 -17.62
C ARG A 92 -9.12 12.56 -18.01
N LYS A 93 -9.61 13.33 -18.99
CA LYS A 93 -8.96 14.55 -19.49
C LYS A 93 -9.10 15.75 -18.54
N LYS A 94 -10.01 15.71 -17.57
CA LYS A 94 -10.23 16.81 -16.62
C LYS A 94 -9.11 16.84 -15.57
N HIS A 95 -8.82 18.02 -15.04
CA HIS A 95 -7.88 18.18 -13.91
C HIS A 95 -8.47 17.63 -12.61
N GLN A 96 -9.79 17.77 -12.45
CA GLN A 96 -10.57 17.25 -11.33
C GLN A 96 -11.36 16.04 -11.80
N VAL A 97 -11.26 14.93 -11.08
CA VAL A 97 -11.86 13.64 -11.43
C VAL A 97 -12.54 13.01 -10.23
N LEU A 98 -13.55 12.17 -10.44
CA LEU A 98 -14.28 11.51 -9.36
C LEU A 98 -13.40 10.43 -8.73
N ALA A 99 -13.21 10.47 -7.40
CA ALA A 99 -12.46 9.44 -6.67
C ALA A 99 -13.04 8.03 -6.88
N ALA A 100 -14.37 7.93 -7.06
CA ALA A 100 -15.09 6.67 -7.30
C ALA A 100 -14.58 5.87 -8.53
N GLY A 101 -13.95 6.54 -9.49
CA GLY A 101 -13.48 5.93 -10.73
C GLY A 101 -11.98 5.68 -10.80
N VAL A 102 -11.28 5.93 -9.70
CA VAL A 102 -9.84 5.75 -9.56
C VAL A 102 -9.56 4.40 -8.94
N ALA A 103 -8.51 3.72 -9.38
CA ALA A 103 -8.05 2.44 -8.83
C ALA A 103 -6.89 2.65 -7.87
N ALA A 104 -5.96 3.54 -8.19
CA ALA A 104 -4.81 3.86 -7.33
C ALA A 104 -4.33 5.31 -7.53
N VAL A 105 -3.66 5.83 -6.52
CA VAL A 105 -3.06 7.16 -6.48
C VAL A 105 -1.65 7.03 -5.91
N PHE A 106 -0.70 7.76 -6.46
CA PHE A 106 0.66 7.77 -5.96
C PHE A 106 1.17 9.20 -5.78
N SER A 107 1.86 9.42 -4.66
CA SER A 107 2.84 10.50 -4.59
C SER A 107 4.21 9.97 -4.99
N VAL A 108 4.95 10.76 -5.75
CA VAL A 108 6.25 10.43 -6.33
C VAL A 108 7.30 11.40 -5.82
N LYS A 109 8.44 10.89 -5.36
CA LYS A 109 9.55 11.69 -4.82
C LYS A 109 10.90 11.15 -5.30
N ARG A 110 11.82 12.02 -5.72
CA ARG A 110 13.21 11.61 -6.02
C ARG A 110 13.89 11.00 -4.80
N THR A 111 13.90 11.78 -3.72
CA THR A 111 14.47 11.36 -2.44
C THR A 111 13.38 11.40 -1.37
N VAL A 112 12.94 10.23 -0.93
CA VAL A 112 11.97 10.09 0.16
C VAL A 112 12.60 10.56 1.48
N LYS A 113 11.85 11.43 2.19
CA LYS A 113 12.20 11.99 3.50
C LYS A 113 11.09 11.66 4.49
N ARG A 114 11.36 11.84 5.79
CA ARG A 114 10.36 11.66 6.85
C ARG A 114 9.06 12.42 6.56
N ALA A 115 9.15 13.68 6.16
CA ALA A 115 7.99 14.51 5.85
C ALA A 115 7.10 13.92 4.76
N HIS A 116 7.68 13.33 3.70
CA HIS A 116 6.91 12.73 2.61
C HIS A 116 6.14 11.49 3.05
N VAL A 117 6.69 10.69 3.97
CA VAL A 117 5.98 9.52 4.53
C VAL A 117 4.80 9.97 5.37
N LEU A 118 5.00 10.97 6.26
CA LEU A 118 3.93 11.54 7.08
C LEU A 118 2.80 12.10 6.20
N GLU A 119 3.17 12.86 5.18
CA GLU A 119 2.25 13.45 4.22
C GLU A 119 1.46 12.38 3.45
N ALA A 120 2.10 11.31 3.01
CA ALA A 120 1.43 10.22 2.30
C ALA A 120 0.40 9.47 3.18
N TYR A 121 0.66 9.33 4.48
CA TYR A 121 -0.32 8.79 5.42
C TYR A 121 -1.53 9.72 5.60
N GLU A 122 -1.28 11.02 5.73
CA GLU A 122 -2.35 12.02 5.85
C GLU A 122 -3.20 12.07 4.58
N ASP A 123 -2.58 12.08 3.40
CA ASP A 123 -3.28 12.10 2.11
C ASP A 123 -4.13 10.84 1.91
N ALA A 124 -3.58 9.67 2.26
CA ALA A 124 -4.33 8.42 2.25
C ALA A 124 -5.56 8.55 3.15
N ALA A 125 -5.39 8.99 4.40
CA ALA A 125 -6.49 9.14 5.34
C ALA A 125 -7.56 10.14 4.84
N VAL A 126 -7.16 11.31 4.34
CA VAL A 126 -8.08 12.31 3.76
C VAL A 126 -8.89 11.72 2.61
N LEU A 127 -8.22 11.03 1.67
CA LEU A 127 -8.90 10.40 0.54
C LEU A 127 -9.91 9.35 1.02
N ARG A 128 -9.56 8.48 1.98
CA ARG A 128 -10.45 7.41 2.44
C ARG A 128 -11.60 7.88 3.30
N ARG A 129 -11.38 8.88 4.13
CA ARG A 129 -12.44 9.54 4.93
C ARG A 129 -13.41 10.26 4.01
N GLY A 130 -12.93 10.81 2.89
CA GLY A 130 -13.74 11.43 1.86
C GLY A 130 -14.54 10.48 0.97
N MET A 131 -14.35 9.17 1.07
CA MET A 131 -15.03 8.16 0.25
C MET A 131 -16.04 7.35 1.05
N LYS A 132 -17.25 7.17 0.49
CA LYS A 132 -18.31 6.37 1.11
C LYS A 132 -18.01 4.89 1.02
N ILE A 133 -18.44 4.17 2.05
CA ILE A 133 -18.47 2.71 2.06
C ILE A 133 -19.78 2.30 1.39
N ARG A 134 -19.70 1.54 0.30
CA ARG A 134 -20.85 1.16 -0.53
C ARG A 134 -21.61 -0.02 0.06
N ASP A 135 -20.89 -1.05 0.49
CA ASP A 135 -21.46 -2.24 1.16
C ASP A 135 -20.80 -2.45 2.52
N THR A 136 -21.51 -3.10 3.45
CA THR A 136 -21.01 -3.35 4.82
C THR A 136 -20.25 -4.68 4.96
N THR A 137 -19.71 -5.21 3.86
CA THR A 137 -18.89 -6.42 3.90
C THR A 137 -17.58 -6.16 4.66
N PRO A 138 -16.94 -7.18 5.25
CA PRO A 138 -15.64 -6.99 5.90
C PRO A 138 -14.63 -6.35 4.95
N ARG A 139 -14.68 -6.73 3.66
CA ARG A 139 -13.77 -6.19 2.66
C ARG A 139 -13.91 -4.69 2.49
N GLU A 140 -15.11 -4.18 2.25
CA GLU A 140 -15.33 -2.75 2.02
C GLU A 140 -15.03 -1.88 3.25
N CYS A 141 -15.19 -2.45 4.45
CA CYS A 141 -14.84 -1.78 5.70
C CYS A 141 -13.32 -1.73 5.96
N LEU A 142 -12.55 -2.69 5.43
CA LEU A 142 -11.14 -2.90 5.77
C LEU A 142 -10.15 -2.56 4.66
N ALA A 143 -10.52 -2.84 3.41
CA ALA A 143 -9.76 -2.47 2.22
C ALA A 143 -10.31 -1.16 1.65
N PRO A 144 -9.45 -0.26 1.19
CA PRO A 144 -9.93 0.92 0.50
C PRO A 144 -10.29 0.63 -0.98
N PRO A 145 -11.29 1.35 -1.54
CA PRO A 145 -11.71 1.17 -2.94
C PRO A 145 -10.70 1.73 -3.96
N VAL A 146 -10.00 2.78 -3.58
CA VAL A 146 -8.82 3.31 -4.30
C VAL A 146 -7.61 2.88 -3.48
N PHE A 147 -6.42 2.66 -4.05
CA PHE A 147 -5.17 2.44 -3.28
C PHE A 147 -4.31 3.70 -3.27
N PHE A 148 -3.50 3.90 -2.22
CA PHE A 148 -2.63 5.07 -2.10
C PHE A 148 -1.20 4.62 -1.82
N GLY A 149 -0.25 5.07 -2.63
CA GLY A 149 1.16 4.73 -2.49
C GLY A 149 2.10 5.93 -2.47
N LEU A 150 3.28 5.72 -1.89
CA LEU A 150 4.43 6.63 -2.00
C LEU A 150 5.53 5.92 -2.78
N LEU A 151 5.93 6.48 -3.92
CA LEU A 151 6.97 5.97 -4.80
C LEU A 151 8.20 6.86 -4.73
N GLY A 152 9.36 6.23 -4.58
CA GLY A 152 10.64 6.87 -4.38
C GLY A 152 11.73 6.27 -5.25
N GLU A 153 12.56 7.10 -5.89
CA GLU A 153 13.77 6.60 -6.56
C GLU A 153 14.83 6.21 -5.51
N SER A 154 14.99 7.07 -4.50
CA SER A 154 15.91 6.90 -3.38
C SER A 154 15.34 7.46 -2.08
N SER A 155 16.12 7.43 -1.01
CA SER A 155 15.75 8.00 0.28
C SER A 155 16.90 8.64 1.03
N GLN A 156 16.57 9.48 2.00
CA GLN A 156 17.57 10.03 2.94
C GLN A 156 18.24 8.96 3.82
N TRP A 157 17.77 7.71 3.77
CA TRP A 157 18.28 6.59 4.56
C TRP A 157 19.01 5.53 3.74
N SER A 158 18.99 5.61 2.40
CA SER A 158 19.51 4.54 1.53
C SER A 158 21.03 4.31 1.68
N GLN A 159 21.77 5.32 2.15
CA GLN A 159 23.21 5.23 2.42
C GLN A 159 23.53 5.06 3.92
N ALA A 160 22.52 4.97 4.78
CA ALA A 160 22.72 4.85 6.21
C ALA A 160 22.67 3.38 6.64
N ASP A 161 23.57 3.00 7.54
CA ASP A 161 23.47 1.71 8.22
C ASP A 161 22.10 1.58 8.91
N GLY A 162 21.46 0.42 8.72
CA GLY A 162 20.10 0.15 9.18
C GLY A 162 19.01 1.03 8.56
N GLY A 163 19.17 1.54 7.33
CA GLY A 163 18.18 2.39 6.65
C GLY A 163 16.76 1.82 6.67
N LYS A 164 16.60 0.52 6.38
CA LYS A 164 15.32 -0.19 6.47
C LYS A 164 14.73 -0.16 7.89
N LYS A 165 15.55 -0.36 8.94
CA LYS A 165 15.11 -0.30 10.34
C LYS A 165 14.62 1.11 10.73
N LYS A 166 15.23 2.16 10.17
CA LYS A 166 14.77 3.55 10.38
C LYS A 166 13.41 3.77 9.73
N ILE A 167 13.19 3.25 8.52
CA ILE A 167 11.88 3.27 7.87
C ILE A 167 10.86 2.45 8.66
N LYS A 168 11.24 1.25 9.15
CA LYS A 168 10.39 0.44 10.03
C LYS A 168 9.84 1.24 11.18
N LYS A 169 10.73 1.87 11.95
CA LYS A 169 10.34 2.66 13.13
C LYS A 169 9.37 3.78 12.75
N LEU A 170 9.65 4.50 11.66
CA LEU A 170 8.79 5.58 11.18
C LEU A 170 7.40 5.07 10.76
N VAL A 171 7.37 3.99 9.98
CA VAL A 171 6.14 3.37 9.49
C VAL A 171 5.33 2.79 10.64
N ASP A 172 5.96 2.09 11.58
CA ASP A 172 5.29 1.57 12.78
C ASP A 172 4.67 2.71 13.60
N GLU A 173 5.43 3.80 13.82
CA GLU A 173 4.93 5.00 14.50
C GLU A 173 3.66 5.54 13.83
N GLN A 174 3.62 5.58 12.49
CA GLN A 174 2.45 6.07 11.72
C GLN A 174 1.28 5.10 11.70
N ASP A 175 1.54 3.80 11.49
CA ASP A 175 0.51 2.77 11.57
C ASP A 175 -0.17 2.76 12.94
N HIS A 176 0.59 3.02 14.02
CA HIS A 176 0.03 3.19 15.35
C HIS A 176 -0.94 4.37 15.48
N GLN A 177 -0.86 5.40 14.62
CA GLN A 177 -1.79 6.53 14.60
C GLN A 177 -3.00 6.33 13.69
N VAL A 178 -2.99 5.36 12.78
CA VAL A 178 -4.09 5.13 11.81
C VAL A 178 -5.41 4.80 12.53
N GLU A 179 -6.45 5.61 12.37
CA GLU A 179 -7.72 5.39 13.10
C GLU A 179 -8.47 4.14 12.65
N LYS A 180 -8.53 3.89 11.33
CA LYS A 180 -9.18 2.71 10.75
C LYS A 180 -8.24 2.02 9.76
N PRO A 181 -8.22 0.68 9.68
CA PRO A 181 -7.31 -0.07 8.80
C PRO A 181 -7.24 0.45 7.36
N ARG A 182 -8.38 0.82 6.78
CA ARG A 182 -8.48 1.31 5.39
C ARG A 182 -7.79 2.65 5.16
N GLU A 183 -7.59 3.46 6.19
CA GLU A 183 -7.09 4.84 6.10
C GLU A 183 -5.56 4.95 6.03
N GLY A 184 -4.84 3.87 6.35
CA GLY A 184 -3.38 3.90 6.31
C GLY A 184 -2.80 3.80 4.90
N LEU A 185 -1.52 4.15 4.75
CA LEU A 185 -0.78 4.03 3.49
C LEU A 185 -0.78 2.58 2.98
N ASP A 186 -1.10 2.35 1.70
CA ASP A 186 -1.21 1.00 1.13
C ASP A 186 0.14 0.45 0.66
N VAL A 187 0.99 1.30 0.10
CA VAL A 187 2.29 0.92 -0.46
C VAL A 187 3.33 2.02 -0.24
N LEU A 188 4.55 1.64 0.12
CA LEU A 188 5.74 2.49 0.04
C LEU A 188 6.80 1.73 -0.74
N CYS A 189 7.23 2.25 -1.88
CA CYS A 189 8.29 1.65 -2.68
C CYS A 189 9.42 2.67 -2.85
N ILE A 190 10.64 2.26 -2.51
CA ILE A 190 11.86 3.03 -2.70
C ILE A 190 12.81 2.15 -3.50
N ALA A 191 13.08 2.51 -4.76
CA ALA A 191 13.73 1.65 -5.73
C ALA A 191 15.12 1.15 -5.29
N ASP A 192 15.88 1.99 -4.57
CA ASP A 192 17.21 1.64 -4.05
C ASP A 192 17.23 1.08 -2.62
N LEU A 193 16.07 0.88 -1.98
CA LEU A 193 16.02 0.51 -0.56
C LEU A 193 15.03 -0.61 -0.23
N GLY A 194 13.78 -0.56 -0.67
CA GLY A 194 12.80 -1.55 -0.26
C GLY A 194 11.35 -1.25 -0.64
N HIS A 195 10.50 -2.24 -0.42
CA HIS A 195 9.06 -2.18 -0.67
C HIS A 195 8.29 -2.61 0.59
N TRP A 196 7.38 -1.76 1.05
CA TRP A 196 6.46 -2.01 2.15
C TRP A 196 5.03 -2.02 1.62
N VAL A 197 4.24 -3.00 2.03
CA VAL A 197 2.84 -3.14 1.59
C VAL A 197 1.91 -3.37 2.76
N ARG A 198 0.74 -2.72 2.74
CA ARG A 198 -0.28 -2.91 3.76
C ARG A 198 -0.88 -4.28 3.63
N SER A 199 -0.71 -5.04 4.71
CA SER A 199 -1.41 -6.29 4.96
C SER A 199 -2.48 -6.03 5.99
N THR A 200 -3.71 -6.50 5.74
CA THR A 200 -4.78 -6.48 6.73
C THR A 200 -5.32 -7.91 6.86
N SER A 201 -5.50 -8.37 8.09
CA SER A 201 -5.95 -9.72 8.42
C SER A 201 -6.99 -9.67 9.51
N ILE A 202 -8.01 -10.53 9.41
CA ILE A 202 -8.95 -10.79 10.50
C ILE A 202 -8.47 -12.07 11.20
N VAL A 203 -8.25 -11.99 12.52
CA VAL A 203 -7.91 -13.13 13.35
C VAL A 203 -9.09 -13.40 14.28
N ARG A 204 -9.61 -14.63 14.24
CA ARG A 204 -10.76 -15.03 15.04
C ARG A 204 -10.37 -15.23 16.50
N ALA A 205 -11.27 -14.93 17.42
CA ALA A 205 -11.04 -15.14 18.86
C ALA A 205 -10.74 -16.61 19.21
N GLU A 206 -11.28 -17.55 18.42
CA GLU A 206 -10.98 -18.99 18.56
C GLU A 206 -9.51 -19.32 18.25
N THR A 207 -8.92 -18.71 17.23
CA THR A 207 -7.50 -18.88 16.88
C THR A 207 -6.59 -18.49 18.04
N TRP A 208 -6.87 -17.35 18.68
CA TRP A 208 -6.11 -16.89 19.85
C TRP A 208 -6.27 -17.80 21.06
N ARG A 209 -7.48 -18.29 21.32
CA ARG A 209 -7.74 -19.21 22.44
C ARG A 209 -7.03 -20.55 22.27
N ASN A 210 -6.80 -20.97 21.03
CA ASN A 210 -6.12 -22.22 20.71
C ASN A 210 -4.59 -22.07 20.64
N MET A 211 -4.06 -20.84 20.54
CA MET A 211 -2.63 -20.57 20.71
C MET A 211 -2.22 -20.81 22.17
N GLN A 212 -1.54 -21.92 22.44
CA GLN A 212 -0.91 -22.16 23.74
C GLN A 212 0.25 -21.18 23.92
N MET A 213 0.01 -20.10 24.66
CA MET A 213 1.05 -19.14 25.00
C MET A 213 1.86 -19.64 26.21
N PRO A 214 3.21 -19.58 26.16
CA PRO A 214 4.05 -19.79 27.33
C PRO A 214 3.66 -18.85 28.47
N LEU A 215 3.50 -19.39 29.68
CA LEU A 215 3.09 -18.64 30.89
C LEU A 215 3.97 -17.40 31.17
N SER A 216 5.22 -17.41 30.72
CA SER A 216 6.19 -16.32 30.87
C SER A 216 5.85 -15.07 30.03
N LEU A 217 5.13 -15.23 28.92
CA LEU A 217 4.63 -14.11 28.13
C LEU A 217 3.39 -13.51 28.79
N ALA A 218 2.52 -14.32 29.40
CA ALA A 218 1.25 -13.91 29.98
C ALA A 218 1.35 -12.88 31.12
N THR A 219 2.42 -12.94 31.93
CA THR A 219 2.59 -12.04 33.10
C THR A 219 3.05 -10.63 32.76
N ASN A 220 3.50 -10.37 31.53
CA ASN A 220 4.00 -9.06 31.08
C ASN A 220 3.36 -8.60 29.76
N LEU A 221 2.14 -9.07 29.43
CA LEU A 221 1.49 -8.68 28.19
C LEU A 221 1.10 -7.19 28.24
N PRO A 222 1.52 -6.38 27.26
CA PRO A 222 0.90 -5.09 26.99
C PRO A 222 -0.63 -5.21 26.96
N GLN A 223 -1.37 -4.23 27.46
CA GLN A 223 -2.84 -4.25 27.51
C GLN A 223 -3.47 -4.58 26.14
N GLN A 224 -2.88 -4.10 25.04
CA GLN A 224 -3.31 -4.43 23.67
C GLN A 224 -3.31 -5.92 23.34
N LEU A 225 -2.41 -6.71 23.95
CA LEU A 225 -2.39 -8.17 23.82
C LEU A 225 -3.40 -8.83 24.75
N VAL A 226 -3.62 -8.29 25.95
CA VAL A 226 -4.70 -8.78 26.85
C VAL A 226 -6.08 -8.62 26.20
N ASP A 227 -6.32 -7.49 25.54
CA ASP A 227 -7.55 -7.20 24.81
C ASP A 227 -7.73 -8.11 23.58
N LEU A 228 -6.63 -8.64 23.00
CA LEU A 228 -6.69 -9.62 21.92
C LEU A 228 -7.12 -11.01 22.40
N PHE A 229 -6.77 -11.40 23.63
CA PHE A 229 -7.15 -12.69 24.21
C PHE A 229 -8.53 -12.70 24.86
N THR A 230 -9.05 -11.52 25.22
CA THR A 230 -10.36 -11.36 25.89
C THR A 230 -11.42 -10.70 25.00
N GLY A 231 -10.99 -9.95 23.98
CA GLY A 231 -11.84 -9.37 22.95
C GLY A 231 -12.24 -10.40 21.90
N GLY A 232 -13.35 -10.14 21.21
CA GLY A 232 -13.81 -10.96 20.09
C GLY A 232 -12.84 -10.93 18.89
N ASP A 233 -13.37 -11.17 17.69
CA ASP A 233 -12.55 -11.16 16.48
C ASP A 233 -11.79 -9.83 16.31
N ALA A 234 -10.51 -9.94 15.97
CA ALA A 234 -9.58 -8.82 15.88
C ALA A 234 -9.12 -8.60 14.43
N VAL A 235 -8.90 -7.35 14.08
CA VAL A 235 -8.31 -6.95 12.80
C VAL A 235 -6.89 -6.46 13.06
N PHE A 236 -5.91 -6.98 12.33
CA PHE A 236 -4.55 -6.49 12.30
C PHE A 236 -4.29 -5.82 10.97
N SER A 237 -3.64 -4.65 10.99
CA SER A 237 -3.29 -3.94 9.76
C SER A 237 -2.05 -3.09 9.96
N GLY A 238 -1.15 -3.17 8.99
CA GLY A 238 0.06 -2.38 8.95
C GLY A 238 0.82 -2.58 7.65
N LEU A 239 1.71 -1.65 7.34
CA LEU A 239 2.71 -1.84 6.30
C LEU A 239 3.69 -2.94 6.74
N ARG A 240 3.87 -3.91 5.85
CA ARG A 240 4.66 -5.11 6.05
C ARG A 240 5.91 -5.05 5.19
N HIS A 241 7.05 -5.48 5.74
CA HIS A 241 8.29 -5.67 5.00
C HIS A 241 9.17 -6.75 5.62
N ARG A 242 9.98 -7.37 4.78
CA ARG A 242 11.01 -8.33 5.18
C ARG A 242 12.33 -7.60 5.43
N TYR A 243 12.86 -7.71 6.64
CA TYR A 243 14.07 -6.97 7.06
C TYR A 243 15.36 -7.81 7.00
N ASP A 244 15.29 -9.02 6.44
CA ASP A 244 16.42 -9.91 6.23
C ASP A 244 17.19 -9.56 4.95
N ASP A 245 18.46 -9.21 5.04
CA ASP A 245 19.28 -8.89 3.87
C ASP A 245 20.21 -10.06 3.48
N PRO A 246 20.50 -10.25 2.18
CA PRO A 246 19.91 -9.54 1.04
C PRO A 246 18.47 -9.99 0.75
N GLN A 247 17.63 -9.06 0.30
CA GLN A 247 16.30 -9.39 -0.20
C GLN A 247 16.40 -10.19 -1.52
N PRO A 248 15.54 -11.19 -1.74
CA PRO A 248 15.66 -12.08 -2.88
C PRO A 248 15.26 -11.45 -4.22
N LEU A 249 14.43 -10.38 -4.20
CA LEU A 249 13.91 -9.69 -5.39
C LEU A 249 14.03 -8.17 -5.23
N SER A 250 14.03 -7.45 -6.36
CA SER A 250 14.11 -5.99 -6.36
C SER A 250 12.83 -5.35 -5.78
N PRO A 251 12.91 -4.13 -5.21
CA PRO A 251 11.74 -3.40 -4.74
C PRO A 251 10.65 -3.24 -5.81
N LEU A 252 11.04 -2.94 -7.05
CA LEU A 252 10.11 -2.83 -8.16
C LEU A 252 9.39 -4.15 -8.48
N THR A 253 10.10 -5.29 -8.39
CA THR A 253 9.49 -6.61 -8.58
C THR A 253 8.31 -6.76 -7.61
N HIS A 254 8.53 -6.46 -6.33
CA HIS A 254 7.47 -6.51 -5.32
C HIS A 254 6.36 -5.48 -5.51
N LEU A 255 6.69 -4.28 -5.98
CA LEU A 255 5.70 -3.26 -6.31
C LEU A 255 4.75 -3.77 -7.40
N ILE A 256 5.26 -4.24 -8.54
CA ILE A 256 4.42 -4.69 -9.66
C ILE A 256 3.50 -5.84 -9.24
N GLY A 257 4.04 -6.86 -8.55
CA GLY A 257 3.21 -7.95 -8.02
C GLY A 257 2.13 -7.46 -7.05
N THR A 258 2.47 -6.47 -6.20
CA THR A 258 1.54 -5.84 -5.27
C THR A 258 0.43 -5.07 -5.98
N LEU A 259 0.76 -4.30 -7.02
CA LEU A 259 -0.24 -3.53 -7.77
C LEU A 259 -1.21 -4.45 -8.49
N TRP A 260 -0.73 -5.49 -9.18
CA TRP A 260 -1.60 -6.47 -9.82
C TRP A 260 -2.51 -7.18 -8.81
N TRP A 261 -1.97 -7.59 -7.65
CA TRP A 261 -2.76 -8.19 -6.58
C TRP A 261 -3.82 -7.24 -6.04
N LYS A 262 -3.46 -5.98 -5.78
CA LYS A 262 -4.39 -4.95 -5.28
C LYS A 262 -5.49 -4.64 -6.30
N LEU A 263 -5.15 -4.51 -7.59
CA LEU A 263 -6.15 -4.34 -8.65
C LEU A 263 -7.13 -5.52 -8.72
N ALA A 264 -6.63 -6.75 -8.57
CA ALA A 264 -7.45 -7.96 -8.58
C ALA A 264 -8.49 -8.04 -7.44
N ILE A 265 -8.32 -7.27 -6.35
CA ILE A 265 -9.31 -7.18 -5.26
C ILE A 265 -10.63 -6.59 -5.78
N ASN A 266 -10.56 -5.61 -6.69
CA ASN A 266 -11.72 -4.87 -7.20
C ASN A 266 -12.06 -5.22 -8.65
N ASP A 267 -11.14 -5.86 -9.39
CA ASP A 267 -11.33 -6.28 -10.77
C ASP A 267 -10.93 -7.77 -10.96
N PRO A 268 -11.91 -8.70 -10.96
CA PRO A 268 -11.62 -10.11 -11.18
C PRO A 268 -10.98 -10.43 -12.53
N THR A 269 -11.06 -9.54 -13.53
CA THR A 269 -10.55 -9.81 -14.88
C THR A 269 -9.02 -9.84 -14.94
N VAL A 270 -8.33 -9.16 -14.01
CA VAL A 270 -6.86 -9.16 -13.92
C VAL A 270 -6.30 -10.25 -13.02
N ARG A 271 -7.17 -11.02 -12.35
CA ARG A 271 -6.81 -12.05 -11.37
C ARG A 271 -5.87 -13.13 -11.90
N PRO A 272 -6.02 -13.68 -13.13
CA PRO A 272 -5.12 -14.74 -13.61
C PRO A 272 -3.64 -14.34 -13.61
N LEU A 273 -3.32 -13.12 -14.05
CA LEU A 273 -1.94 -12.63 -14.06
C LEU A 273 -1.47 -12.21 -12.66
N ALA A 274 -2.35 -11.64 -11.84
CA ALA A 274 -2.05 -11.37 -10.43
C ALA A 274 -1.71 -12.65 -9.65
N ASP A 275 -2.45 -13.74 -9.87
CA ASP A 275 -2.15 -15.06 -9.31
C ASP A 275 -0.83 -15.62 -9.86
N GLY A 276 -0.53 -15.41 -11.14
CA GLY A 276 0.78 -15.72 -11.73
C GLY A 276 1.92 -15.07 -10.94
N PHE A 277 1.89 -13.74 -10.76
CA PHE A 277 2.87 -13.01 -9.95
C PHE A 277 2.94 -13.49 -8.50
N ARG A 278 1.79 -13.82 -7.89
CA ARG A 278 1.74 -14.35 -6.53
C ARG A 278 2.39 -15.73 -6.42
N PHE A 279 2.14 -16.63 -7.36
CA PHE A 279 2.69 -17.98 -7.37
C PHE A 279 4.21 -18.00 -7.66
N THR A 280 4.72 -16.96 -8.29
CA THR A 280 6.15 -16.79 -8.54
C THR A 280 6.87 -15.93 -7.49
N ASP A 281 6.28 -15.71 -6.31
CA ASP A 281 6.88 -14.91 -5.21
C ASP A 281 7.14 -13.42 -5.54
N THR A 282 6.50 -12.88 -6.58
CA THR A 282 6.57 -11.45 -6.91
C THR A 282 5.75 -10.64 -5.89
N TYR A 283 4.62 -11.16 -5.41
CA TYR A 283 3.91 -10.58 -4.25
C TYR A 283 4.63 -10.97 -2.95
N PRO A 284 5.02 -10.02 -2.08
CA PRO A 284 5.80 -10.34 -0.89
C PRO A 284 5.01 -11.24 0.08
N SER A 285 5.59 -12.40 0.38
CA SER A 285 5.15 -13.29 1.45
C SER A 285 6.09 -13.15 2.65
N GLY A 286 5.54 -13.16 3.87
CA GLY A 286 6.37 -12.97 5.07
C GLY A 286 6.68 -11.51 5.36
N GLY A 287 7.33 -11.26 6.51
CA GLY A 287 7.74 -9.93 6.94
C GLY A 287 7.03 -9.44 8.19
N GLU A 288 7.63 -8.44 8.82
CA GLU A 288 7.17 -7.79 10.04
C GLU A 288 6.25 -6.61 9.70
N LEU A 289 5.27 -6.35 10.56
CA LEU A 289 4.35 -5.21 10.47
C LEU A 289 4.12 -4.60 11.86
N ALA A 290 3.60 -3.38 11.89
CA ALA A 290 3.16 -2.75 13.14
C ALA A 290 2.00 -3.54 13.74
N PHE A 291 2.16 -4.09 14.95
CA PHE A 291 1.13 -4.89 15.63
C PHE A 291 -0.04 -4.05 16.17
N LYS A 292 -0.56 -3.11 15.39
CA LYS A 292 -1.81 -2.41 15.69
C LYS A 292 -2.99 -3.32 15.37
N ASN A 293 -3.95 -3.35 16.30
CA ASN A 293 -5.18 -4.10 16.13
C ASN A 293 -6.42 -3.25 16.45
N TRP A 294 -7.56 -3.72 15.96
CA TRP A 294 -8.89 -3.15 16.20
C TRP A 294 -9.87 -4.29 16.47
N LYS A 295 -10.93 -4.04 17.23
CA LYS A 295 -12.04 -4.98 17.34
C LYS A 295 -12.84 -4.95 16.04
N LEU A 296 -13.17 -6.13 15.50
CA LEU A 296 -13.96 -6.21 14.27
C LEU A 296 -15.32 -5.52 14.44
N SER A 297 -15.94 -5.64 15.63
CA SER A 297 -17.22 -5.00 15.97
C SER A 297 -17.22 -3.48 15.82
N ASP A 298 -16.07 -2.84 15.96
CA ASP A 298 -15.95 -1.38 15.92
C ASP A 298 -15.79 -0.87 14.48
N LEU A 299 -15.51 -1.79 13.54
CA LEU A 299 -15.22 -1.49 12.13
C LEU A 299 -16.35 -1.86 11.17
N THR A 300 -17.30 -2.70 11.61
CA THR A 300 -18.37 -3.20 10.74
C THR A 300 -19.66 -3.46 11.52
N THR A 301 -20.69 -3.94 10.83
CA THR A 301 -22.01 -4.22 11.42
C THR A 301 -22.04 -5.55 12.17
N GLN A 302 -22.98 -5.71 13.11
CA GLN A 302 -23.17 -6.98 13.83
C GLN A 302 -23.48 -8.16 12.89
N HIS A 303 -24.20 -7.91 11.79
CA HIS A 303 -24.45 -8.92 10.75
C HIS A 303 -23.14 -9.45 10.16
N THR A 304 -22.21 -8.54 9.87
CA THR A 304 -20.89 -8.87 9.32
C THR A 304 -20.03 -9.62 10.32
N VAL A 305 -20.01 -9.20 11.59
CA VAL A 305 -19.34 -9.93 12.69
C VAL A 305 -19.86 -11.37 12.78
N ASN A 306 -21.19 -11.55 12.79
CA ASN A 306 -21.81 -12.88 12.86
C ASN A 306 -21.47 -13.75 11.64
N SER A 307 -21.35 -13.15 10.46
CA SER A 307 -21.01 -13.86 9.22
C SER A 307 -19.58 -14.39 9.25
N VAL A 308 -18.63 -13.55 9.69
CA VAL A 308 -17.23 -13.96 9.91
C VAL A 308 -17.15 -15.07 10.96
N GLY A 309 -17.89 -14.94 12.06
CA GLY A 309 -17.94 -15.95 13.12
C GLY A 309 -18.47 -17.32 12.66
N ARG A 310 -19.27 -17.38 11.59
CA ARG A 310 -19.78 -18.63 11.00
C ARG A 310 -18.87 -19.22 9.92
N GLY A 311 -17.71 -18.61 9.67
CA GLY A 311 -16.82 -19.01 8.56
C GLY A 311 -17.37 -18.65 7.17
N PHE A 312 -18.43 -17.84 7.10
CA PHE A 312 -18.94 -17.34 5.83
C PHE A 312 -18.10 -16.13 5.41
N ILE A 313 -17.12 -16.41 4.57
CA ILE A 313 -16.19 -15.40 4.05
C ILE A 313 -16.53 -15.23 2.57
N PRO A 314 -17.03 -14.05 2.14
CA PRO A 314 -17.50 -13.86 0.78
C PRO A 314 -16.45 -14.08 -0.31
N ASN A 315 -15.14 -14.01 -0.01
CA ASN A 315 -14.05 -14.24 -0.97
C ASN A 315 -12.75 -14.71 -0.29
N SER A 316 -11.98 -15.55 -0.99
CA SER A 316 -10.66 -16.11 -0.60
C SER A 316 -9.51 -15.09 -0.52
N ASP A 317 -9.79 -13.81 -0.72
CA ASP A 317 -8.78 -12.80 -1.09
C ASP A 317 -8.15 -12.11 0.12
N TRP A 318 -8.48 -12.56 1.33
CA TRP A 318 -7.87 -12.13 2.58
C TRP A 318 -6.95 -13.22 3.12
N GLN A 319 -5.71 -12.84 3.45
CA GLN A 319 -4.84 -13.66 4.27
C GLN A 319 -5.46 -13.75 5.69
N TYR A 320 -6.26 -14.78 5.92
CA TYR A 320 -6.48 -15.27 7.27
C TYR A 320 -5.16 -15.91 7.72
N LEU A 321 -4.56 -15.33 8.76
CA LEU A 321 -3.62 -16.08 9.57
C LEU A 321 -4.49 -17.03 10.41
N PHE A 322 -4.58 -18.28 9.95
CA PHE A 322 -5.13 -19.38 10.74
C PHE A 322 -4.22 -19.67 11.94
#